data_AF-A0A7W1NQA5-F1
#
_entry.id   AF-A0A7W1NQA5-F1
#
_cell.length_a   1.000
_cell.length_b   1.000
_cell.length_c   1.000
_cell.angle_alpha   90.00
_cell.angle_beta   90.00
_cell.angle_gamma   90.00
#
_symmetry.space_group_name_H-M   'P 1'
#
loop_
_entity.id
_entity.type
_entity.pdbx_description
1 polymer ?
#
loop_
_entity_poly.entity_id
_entity_poly.type
_entity_poly.pdbx_seq_one_letter_code
_entity_poly.pdbx_strand_id
1 'polypeptide(L)'
;MNDQLIDVELESMAYGGSSLGHSGEQVVFVPYTIPGEKVQARVTGQKGRALFAEGVTLLESSTDRVFPRCPHFGPNKCGNCQWQHIDYPAQLLLKQDVLADQLERIGGFADADIRPIIPSPVVWGYNHYMTLFATGEGKLGFASSSTPPTLFPIAECHILHPDLVELKNSLDLEQMTGLQIITLQIDSLGDRMALLRMDNDEAPELHSDMPMSMNLLNENDEPINLMGDLYATIQAGGRAFRVTAGSFFRPNVSQLDHLIAEVLQGLALTGRESVLDLFAGVGMFSAFMAPQARLVTMIDADPYAINDAEVNLPEEHIEIIEGLV
;
A
#
# COMPACT_ATOMS: atom_id res chain seq x y z
N MET A 1 -24.88 -22.91 12.83
CA MET A 1 -23.67 -23.03 11.98
C MET A 1 -22.61 -22.03 12.41
N ASN A 2 -22.98 -20.78 12.72
CA ASN A 2 -22.07 -19.89 13.45
C ASN A 2 -21.60 -20.55 14.75
N ASP A 3 -20.33 -20.34 15.09
CA ASP A 3 -19.58 -20.90 16.22
C ASP A 3 -19.32 -22.41 16.20
N GLN A 4 -19.64 -23.09 15.09
CA GLN A 4 -19.23 -24.47 14.89
C GLN A 4 -17.71 -24.55 14.66
N LEU A 5 -17.05 -25.49 15.33
CA LEU A 5 -15.67 -25.86 15.05
C LEU A 5 -15.63 -26.91 13.93
N ILE A 6 -14.77 -26.69 12.96
CA ILE A 6 -14.52 -27.56 11.82
C ILE A 6 -13.02 -27.74 11.65
N ASP A 7 -12.58 -28.95 11.29
CA ASP A 7 -11.20 -29.19 10.89
C ASP A 7 -11.11 -28.92 9.38
N VAL A 8 -10.10 -28.13 8.98
CA VAL A 8 -9.91 -27.68 7.60
C VAL A 8 -8.46 -27.89 7.22
N GLU A 9 -8.25 -28.52 6.07
CA GLU A 9 -6.96 -28.58 5.40
C GLU A 9 -6.91 -27.43 4.38
N LEU A 10 -5.88 -26.60 4.46
CA LEU A 10 -5.71 -25.42 3.62
C LEU A 10 -4.98 -25.81 2.34
N GLU A 11 -5.53 -25.44 1.20
CA GLU A 11 -5.10 -25.92 -0.12
C GLU A 11 -4.47 -24.81 -0.98
N SER A 12 -4.96 -23.58 -0.86
CA SER A 12 -4.54 -22.46 -1.71
C SER A 12 -4.71 -21.12 -1.00
N MET A 13 -4.04 -20.08 -1.50
CA MET A 13 -4.21 -18.71 -1.00
C MET A 13 -5.27 -17.97 -1.80
N ALA A 14 -6.09 -17.18 -1.10
CA ALA A 14 -6.95 -16.18 -1.71
C ALA A 14 -6.30 -14.79 -1.68
N TYR A 15 -6.75 -13.93 -2.57
CA TYR A 15 -6.50 -12.49 -2.46
C TYR A 15 -6.94 -11.98 -1.07
N GLY A 16 -6.10 -11.14 -0.45
CA GLY A 16 -6.36 -10.58 0.88
C GLY A 16 -5.76 -11.36 2.05
N GLY A 17 -5.07 -12.48 1.82
CA GLY A 17 -4.27 -13.17 2.86
C GLY A 17 -5.01 -14.24 3.67
N SER A 18 -6.17 -14.68 3.21
CA SER A 18 -6.84 -15.89 3.71
C SER A 18 -6.42 -17.10 2.89
N SER A 19 -6.22 -18.24 3.54
CA SER A 19 -6.18 -19.51 2.82
C SER A 19 -7.59 -20.04 2.59
N LEU A 20 -7.73 -20.80 1.52
CA LEU A 20 -8.90 -21.55 1.11
C LEU A 20 -8.68 -23.02 1.45
N GLY A 21 -9.70 -23.67 1.96
CA GLY A 21 -9.75 -25.12 2.11
C GLY A 21 -11.18 -25.64 2.00
N HIS A 22 -11.37 -26.91 2.28
CA HIS A 22 -12.70 -27.54 2.22
C HIS A 22 -13.08 -28.21 3.54
N SER A 23 -14.37 -28.12 3.88
CA SER A 23 -15.00 -28.94 4.91
C SER A 23 -16.24 -29.59 4.29
N GLY A 24 -16.09 -30.83 3.83
CA GLY A 24 -17.09 -31.49 2.98
C GLY A 24 -17.15 -30.83 1.60
N GLU A 25 -18.34 -30.41 1.16
CA GLU A 25 -18.53 -29.73 -0.14
C GLU A 25 -18.43 -28.20 -0.07
N GLN A 26 -18.19 -27.63 1.13
CA GLN A 26 -18.16 -26.19 1.33
C GLN A 26 -16.73 -25.66 1.30
N VAL A 27 -16.51 -24.59 0.55
CA VAL A 27 -15.26 -23.81 0.56
C VAL A 27 -15.21 -23.00 1.85
N VAL A 28 -14.08 -23.02 2.54
CA VAL A 28 -13.86 -22.30 3.79
C VAL A 28 -12.69 -21.34 3.62
N PHE A 29 -12.90 -20.07 3.95
CA PHE A 29 -11.86 -19.05 4.01
C PHE A 29 -11.39 -18.89 5.46
N VAL A 30 -10.08 -19.00 5.68
CA VAL A 30 -9.47 -18.85 7.00
C VAL A 30 -8.30 -17.85 6.93
N PRO A 31 -8.42 -16.65 7.54
CA PRO A 31 -7.33 -15.67 7.56
C PRO A 31 -6.18 -16.15 8.44
N TYR A 32 -4.97 -15.62 8.20
CA TYR A 32 -3.76 -15.90 9.00
C TYR A 32 -3.31 -17.37 9.00
N THR A 33 -3.67 -18.10 7.94
CA THR A 33 -3.27 -19.49 7.68
C THR A 33 -2.57 -19.59 6.32
N ILE A 34 -1.80 -20.67 6.15
CA ILE A 34 -0.97 -20.94 4.98
C ILE A 34 -1.45 -22.23 4.31
N PRO A 35 -1.41 -22.36 2.97
CA PRO A 35 -1.64 -23.62 2.30
C PRO A 35 -0.70 -24.73 2.83
N GLY A 36 -1.22 -25.95 2.93
CA GLY A 36 -0.57 -27.11 3.54
C GLY A 36 -0.80 -27.22 5.05
N GLU A 37 -1.42 -26.25 5.70
CA GLU A 37 -1.77 -26.33 7.11
C GLU A 37 -3.05 -27.13 7.35
N LYS A 38 -3.14 -27.73 8.54
CA LYS A 38 -4.41 -28.21 9.09
C LYS A 38 -4.76 -27.42 10.32
N VAL A 39 -5.97 -26.89 10.35
CA VAL A 39 -6.46 -26.07 11.46
C VAL A 39 -7.81 -26.53 11.93
N GLN A 40 -8.07 -26.35 13.21
CA GLN A 40 -9.43 -26.29 13.71
C GLN A 40 -9.88 -24.83 13.63
N ALA A 41 -10.90 -24.56 12.83
CA ALA A 41 -11.44 -23.23 12.58
C ALA A 41 -12.86 -23.10 13.12
N ARG A 42 -13.20 -21.91 13.63
CA ARG A 42 -14.56 -21.56 14.08
C ARG A 42 -15.26 -20.79 12.97
N VAL A 43 -16.40 -21.30 12.50
CA VAL A 43 -17.22 -20.62 11.49
C VAL A 43 -17.81 -19.31 12.05
N THR A 44 -17.49 -18.19 11.42
CA THR A 44 -17.96 -16.85 11.78
C THR A 44 -19.08 -16.34 10.89
N GLY A 45 -19.21 -16.90 9.68
CA GLY A 45 -20.29 -16.54 8.78
C GLY A 45 -20.34 -17.38 7.51
N GLN A 46 -21.35 -17.11 6.69
CA GLN A 46 -21.58 -17.77 5.41
C GLN A 46 -22.06 -16.75 4.37
N LYS A 47 -21.53 -16.85 3.15
CA LYS A 47 -22.03 -16.12 1.98
C LYS A 47 -22.20 -17.08 0.82
N GLY A 48 -23.45 -17.36 0.46
CA GLY A 48 -23.76 -18.39 -0.55
C GLY A 48 -23.26 -19.76 -0.08
N ARG A 49 -22.37 -20.39 -0.86
CA ARG A 49 -21.75 -21.68 -0.52
C ARG A 49 -20.44 -21.58 0.24
N ALA A 50 -19.87 -20.38 0.37
CA ALA A 50 -18.61 -20.14 1.07
C ALA A 50 -18.85 -19.90 2.56
N LEU A 51 -18.06 -20.56 3.38
CA LEU A 51 -17.94 -20.32 4.81
C LEU A 51 -16.75 -19.41 5.08
N PHE A 52 -16.92 -18.52 6.06
CA PHE A 52 -15.85 -17.73 6.64
C PHE A 52 -15.62 -18.26 8.04
N ALA A 53 -14.36 -18.51 8.36
CA ALA A 53 -13.97 -19.05 9.66
C ALA A 53 -12.69 -18.37 10.14
N GLU A 54 -12.41 -18.49 11.43
CA GLU A 54 -11.18 -18.02 12.05
C GLU A 54 -10.41 -19.23 12.60
N GLY A 55 -9.11 -19.33 12.29
CA GLY A 55 -8.25 -20.40 12.77
C GLY A 55 -8.09 -20.32 14.29
N VAL A 56 -8.68 -21.27 15.01
CA VAL A 56 -8.64 -21.32 16.48
C VAL A 56 -7.39 -22.05 16.95
N THR A 57 -7.08 -23.18 16.31
CA THR A 57 -5.95 -24.04 16.69
C THR A 57 -5.23 -24.54 15.45
N LEU A 58 -3.90 -24.39 15.40
CA LEU A 58 -3.05 -25.00 14.39
C LEU A 58 -2.77 -26.45 14.78
N LEU A 59 -3.24 -27.40 13.97
CA LEU A 59 -3.06 -28.84 14.19
C LEU A 59 -1.78 -29.34 13.49
N GLU A 60 -1.57 -28.90 12.25
CA GLU A 60 -0.35 -29.14 11.48
C GLU A 60 0.11 -27.82 10.87
N SER A 61 1.36 -27.42 11.14
CA SER A 61 1.95 -26.17 10.67
C SER A 61 2.67 -26.35 9.34
N SER A 62 2.59 -25.34 8.47
CA SER A 62 3.43 -25.25 7.28
C SER A 62 4.89 -25.02 7.71
N THR A 63 5.83 -25.51 6.90
CA THR A 63 7.27 -25.22 7.06
C THR A 63 7.61 -23.76 6.78
N ASP A 64 6.75 -23.07 6.03
CA ASP A 64 6.92 -21.66 5.68
C ASP A 64 6.35 -20.71 6.75
N ARG A 65 5.76 -21.26 7.83
CA ARG A 65 5.26 -20.44 8.93
C ARG A 65 6.41 -19.86 9.75
N VAL A 66 6.39 -18.54 9.92
CA VAL A 66 7.32 -17.80 10.77
C VAL A 66 6.55 -17.01 11.83
N PHE A 67 7.24 -16.58 12.89
CA PHE A 67 6.66 -15.65 13.84
C PHE A 67 6.61 -14.24 13.25
N PRO A 68 5.43 -13.59 13.22
CA PRO A 68 5.31 -12.20 12.80
C PRO A 68 6.22 -11.28 13.62
N ARG A 69 6.90 -10.36 12.95
CA ARG A 69 7.72 -9.34 13.61
C ARG A 69 6.87 -8.33 14.38
N CYS A 70 5.71 -7.97 13.85
CA CYS A 70 4.84 -6.96 14.45
C CYS A 70 3.96 -7.55 15.58
N PRO A 71 3.99 -7.00 16.80
CA PRO A 71 3.15 -7.47 17.92
C PRO A 71 1.66 -7.20 17.68
N HIS A 72 1.35 -6.24 16.82
CA HIS A 72 -0.01 -5.89 16.40
C HIS A 72 -0.55 -6.79 15.27
N PHE A 73 0.22 -7.77 14.79
CA PHE A 73 -0.25 -8.70 13.76
C PHE A 73 -1.22 -9.73 14.34
N GLY A 74 -2.28 -10.05 13.59
CA GLY A 74 -3.20 -11.15 13.87
C GLY A 74 -4.67 -10.72 13.95
N PRO A 75 -5.56 -11.68 14.28
CA PRO A 75 -7.00 -11.46 14.26
C PRO A 75 -7.43 -10.40 15.28
N ASN A 76 -8.39 -9.56 14.87
CA ASN A 76 -8.95 -8.45 15.65
C ASN A 76 -7.92 -7.39 16.08
N LYS A 77 -6.75 -7.35 15.43
CA LYS A 77 -5.72 -6.34 15.65
C LYS A 77 -5.55 -5.46 14.42
N CYS A 78 -4.42 -4.76 14.28
CA CYS A 78 -4.10 -3.90 13.15
C CYS A 78 -4.30 -4.62 11.80
N GLY A 79 -5.17 -4.07 10.95
CA GLY A 79 -5.52 -4.65 9.66
C GLY A 79 -4.55 -4.34 8.51
N ASN A 80 -3.42 -3.66 8.78
CA ASN A 80 -2.53 -3.16 7.74
C ASN A 80 -1.62 -4.23 7.10
N CYS A 81 -1.35 -5.35 7.78
CA CYS A 81 -0.51 -6.44 7.26
C CYS A 81 -1.20 -7.80 7.44
N GLN A 82 -1.22 -8.64 6.41
CA GLN A 82 -1.92 -9.94 6.46
C GLN A 82 -0.98 -11.15 6.29
N TRP A 83 0.29 -10.94 5.89
CA TRP A 83 1.21 -12.02 5.48
C TRP A 83 2.45 -12.21 6.37
N GLN A 84 2.61 -11.48 7.49
CA GLN A 84 3.85 -11.52 8.29
C GLN A 84 4.14 -12.89 8.96
N HIS A 85 3.18 -13.81 8.97
CA HIS A 85 3.34 -15.16 9.48
C HIS A 85 3.90 -16.14 8.43
N ILE A 86 4.20 -15.67 7.22
CA ILE A 86 4.68 -16.45 6.08
C ILE A 86 6.11 -16.02 5.78
N ASP A 87 7.04 -16.96 5.62
CA ASP A 87 8.41 -16.68 5.22
C ASP A 87 8.45 -15.95 3.86
N TYR A 88 9.38 -15.01 3.70
CA TYR A 88 9.34 -14.06 2.58
C TYR A 88 9.40 -14.72 1.19
N PRO A 89 10.28 -15.71 0.91
CA PRO A 89 10.27 -16.46 -0.33
C PRO A 89 8.92 -17.14 -0.62
N ALA A 90 8.27 -17.71 0.39
CA ALA A 90 6.96 -18.32 0.25
C ALA A 90 5.88 -17.27 -0.06
N GLN A 91 5.98 -16.04 0.48
CA GLN A 91 5.07 -14.95 0.10
C GLN A 91 5.13 -14.63 -1.40
N LEU A 92 6.31 -14.72 -2.02
CA LEU A 92 6.48 -14.46 -3.45
C LEU A 92 5.78 -15.54 -4.29
N LEU A 93 6.00 -16.81 -3.95
CA LEU A 93 5.37 -17.96 -4.63
C LEU A 93 3.84 -17.90 -4.48
N LEU A 94 3.36 -17.71 -3.26
CA LEU A 94 1.91 -17.64 -3.00
C LEU A 94 1.26 -16.45 -3.72
N LYS A 95 1.92 -15.29 -3.83
CA LYS A 95 1.41 -14.17 -4.65
C LYS A 95 1.37 -14.50 -6.13
N GLN A 96 2.34 -15.27 -6.62
CA GLN A 96 2.35 -15.77 -8.00
C GLN A 96 1.17 -16.70 -8.25
N ASP A 97 0.90 -17.63 -7.32
CA ASP A 97 -0.23 -18.55 -7.40
C ASP A 97 -1.57 -17.80 -7.35
N VAL A 98 -1.71 -16.80 -6.49
CA VAL A 98 -2.90 -15.94 -6.46
C VAL A 98 -3.09 -15.22 -7.79
N LEU A 99 -2.03 -14.67 -8.38
CA LEU A 99 -2.13 -14.01 -9.69
C LEU A 99 -2.56 -15.02 -10.78
N ALA A 100 -2.00 -16.22 -10.76
CA ALA A 100 -2.33 -17.29 -11.71
C ALA A 100 -3.80 -17.68 -11.64
N ASP A 101 -4.28 -17.99 -10.44
CA ASP A 101 -5.68 -18.36 -10.19
C ASP A 101 -6.65 -17.28 -10.68
N GLN A 102 -6.33 -16.00 -10.41
CA GLN A 102 -7.20 -14.89 -10.81
C GLN A 102 -7.19 -14.64 -12.32
N LEU A 103 -6.04 -14.74 -12.98
CA LEU A 103 -5.94 -14.62 -14.43
C LEU A 103 -6.72 -15.74 -15.14
N GLU A 104 -6.62 -16.97 -14.65
CA GLU A 104 -7.38 -18.10 -15.20
C GLU A 104 -8.88 -17.95 -14.94
N ARG A 105 -9.29 -17.85 -13.66
CA ARG A 105 -10.70 -17.94 -13.27
C ARG A 105 -11.53 -16.70 -13.57
N ILE A 106 -10.95 -15.51 -13.39
CA ILE A 106 -11.65 -14.24 -13.60
C ILE A 106 -11.32 -13.66 -14.96
N GLY A 107 -10.04 -13.66 -15.32
CA GLY A 107 -9.56 -13.12 -16.59
C GLY A 107 -9.84 -14.03 -17.80
N GLY A 108 -10.02 -15.34 -17.60
CA GLY A 108 -10.15 -16.31 -18.69
C GLY A 108 -8.83 -16.64 -19.41
N PHE A 109 -7.68 -16.33 -18.79
CA PHE A 109 -6.35 -16.51 -19.34
C PHE A 109 -5.64 -17.74 -18.73
N ALA A 110 -6.09 -18.95 -19.07
CA ALA A 110 -5.53 -20.19 -18.52
C ALA A 110 -4.05 -20.44 -18.90
N ASP A 111 -3.63 -19.94 -20.07
CA ASP A 111 -2.25 -20.09 -20.59
C ASP A 111 -1.41 -18.80 -20.42
N ALA A 112 -1.72 -17.97 -19.42
CA ALA A 112 -0.96 -16.74 -19.16
C ALA A 112 0.50 -17.05 -18.82
N ASP A 113 1.44 -16.31 -19.42
CA ASP A 113 2.87 -16.39 -19.05
C ASP A 113 3.12 -15.61 -17.76
N ILE A 114 3.20 -16.33 -16.64
CA ILE A 114 3.36 -15.75 -15.31
C ILE A 114 4.83 -15.84 -14.92
N ARG A 115 5.51 -14.70 -15.05
CA ARG A 115 6.90 -14.55 -14.64
C ARG A 115 7.03 -14.55 -13.10
N PRO A 116 8.18 -14.98 -12.57
CA PRO A 116 8.44 -14.92 -11.12
C PRO A 116 8.24 -13.52 -10.54
N ILE A 117 7.67 -13.44 -9.34
CA ILE A 117 7.50 -12.16 -8.63
C ILE A 117 8.88 -11.57 -8.31
N ILE A 118 9.06 -10.30 -8.65
CA ILE A 118 10.29 -9.57 -8.34
C ILE A 118 10.31 -9.26 -6.82
N PRO A 119 11.32 -9.71 -6.07
CA PRO A 119 11.42 -9.45 -4.64
C PRO A 119 11.70 -7.97 -4.36
N SER A 120 11.22 -7.50 -3.21
CA SER A 120 11.60 -6.22 -2.63
C SER A 120 13.02 -6.31 -2.06
N PRO A 121 13.96 -5.41 -2.45
CA PRO A 121 15.27 -5.31 -1.81
C PRO A 121 15.15 -5.03 -0.30
N VAL A 122 14.09 -4.33 0.10
CA VAL A 122 13.81 -3.93 1.47
C VAL A 122 12.42 -4.44 1.87
N VAL A 123 12.36 -5.34 2.85
CA VAL A 123 11.10 -5.99 3.29
C VAL A 123 10.53 -5.42 4.60
N TRP A 124 11.29 -4.55 5.27
CA TRP A 124 10.91 -3.80 6.47
C TRP A 124 11.39 -2.35 6.33
N GLY A 125 10.66 -1.40 6.90
CA GLY A 125 10.98 0.03 6.74
C GLY A 125 10.88 0.54 5.29
N TYR A 126 10.24 -0.21 4.40
CA TYR A 126 10.13 0.15 2.99
C TYR A 126 9.09 1.24 2.72
N ASN A 127 8.17 1.49 3.65
CA ASN A 127 7.04 2.39 3.41
C ASN A 127 7.41 3.84 3.76
N HIS A 128 7.58 4.65 2.71
CA HIS A 128 7.95 6.07 2.76
C HIS A 128 6.74 7.00 2.79
N TYR A 129 5.51 6.47 2.71
CA TYR A 129 4.27 7.25 2.67
C TYR A 129 3.16 6.46 3.37
N MET A 130 2.78 6.87 4.57
CA MET A 130 1.82 6.13 5.39
C MET A 130 0.78 7.03 6.03
N THR A 131 -0.48 6.76 5.70
CA THR A 131 -1.65 7.39 6.31
C THR A 131 -2.10 6.60 7.54
N LEU A 132 -2.24 7.27 8.67
CA LEU A 132 -2.73 6.73 9.94
C LEU A 132 -3.95 7.53 10.41
N PHE A 133 -4.86 6.85 11.10
CA PHE A 133 -6.03 7.46 11.72
C PHE A 133 -5.71 7.81 13.17
N ALA A 134 -6.17 8.97 13.61
CA ALA A 134 -6.02 9.43 14.98
C ALA A 134 -7.25 9.07 15.83
N THR A 135 -7.03 8.69 17.08
CA THR A 135 -8.06 8.67 18.11
C THR A 135 -8.24 10.09 18.65
N GLY A 136 -9.37 10.36 19.32
CA GLY A 136 -9.55 11.61 20.07
C GLY A 136 -8.58 11.82 21.25
N GLU A 137 -7.70 10.85 21.52
CA GLU A 137 -6.63 10.92 22.53
C GLU A 137 -5.24 11.06 21.88
N GLY A 138 -5.15 11.42 20.60
CA GLY A 138 -3.87 11.60 19.91
C GLY A 138 -3.10 10.31 19.58
N LYS A 139 -3.71 9.13 19.74
CA LYS A 139 -3.08 7.86 19.37
C LYS A 139 -3.31 7.57 17.90
N LEU A 140 -2.28 7.08 17.22
CA LEU A 140 -2.36 6.72 15.80
C LEU A 140 -2.56 5.22 15.60
N GLY A 141 -3.35 4.88 14.57
CA GLY A 141 -3.73 3.51 14.30
C GLY A 141 -4.22 3.27 12.88
N PHE A 142 -4.67 2.04 12.68
CA PHE A 142 -5.31 1.59 11.44
C PHE A 142 -6.67 1.00 11.74
N ALA A 143 -7.51 0.83 10.72
CA ALA A 143 -8.65 -0.06 10.82
C ALA A 143 -8.18 -1.46 11.26
N SER A 144 -8.89 -2.04 12.22
CA SER A 144 -8.65 -3.39 12.70
C SER A 144 -9.10 -4.43 11.66
N SER A 145 -8.62 -5.67 11.80
CA SER A 145 -9.11 -6.80 11.00
C SER A 145 -10.43 -7.39 11.54
N SER A 146 -11.12 -6.72 12.47
CA SER A 146 -12.42 -7.19 13.00
C SER A 146 -13.55 -6.85 12.03
N THR A 147 -14.71 -7.48 12.21
CA THR A 147 -15.92 -7.14 11.45
C THR A 147 -17.05 -6.75 12.42
N PRO A 148 -17.55 -5.49 12.40
CA PRO A 148 -17.02 -4.36 11.62
C PRO A 148 -15.62 -3.93 12.08
N PRO A 149 -14.84 -3.25 11.22
CA PRO A 149 -13.54 -2.72 11.60
C PRO A 149 -13.71 -1.55 12.59
N THR A 150 -12.77 -1.45 13.52
CA THR A 150 -12.65 -0.35 14.48
C THR A 150 -11.24 0.22 14.42
N LEU A 151 -11.01 1.44 14.92
CA LEU A 151 -9.66 1.98 15.01
C LEU A 151 -8.83 1.18 16.02
N PHE A 152 -7.70 0.62 15.56
CA PHE A 152 -6.71 -0.09 16.37
C PHE A 152 -5.44 0.75 16.51
N PRO A 153 -5.20 1.38 17.68
CA PRO A 153 -3.98 2.11 17.96
C PRO A 153 -2.75 1.19 17.90
N ILE A 154 -1.64 1.69 17.36
CA ILE A 154 -0.38 0.95 17.28
C ILE A 154 0.73 1.65 18.07
N ALA A 155 1.56 0.86 18.74
CA ALA A 155 2.76 1.38 19.43
C ALA A 155 3.98 1.47 18.49
N GLU A 156 4.03 0.61 17.47
CA GLU A 156 5.16 0.46 16.54
C GLU A 156 4.68 -0.11 15.20
N CYS A 157 5.41 0.22 14.13
CA CYS A 157 5.15 -0.26 12.76
C CYS A 157 6.46 -0.58 12.05
N HIS A 158 6.78 -1.87 11.87
CA HIS A 158 8.07 -2.30 11.29
C HIS A 158 8.17 -2.13 9.77
N ILE A 159 7.07 -1.81 9.08
CA ILE A 159 7.10 -1.50 7.64
C ILE A 159 7.23 0.00 7.36
N LEU A 160 6.96 0.86 8.35
CA LEU A 160 7.15 2.31 8.26
C LEU A 160 8.65 2.64 8.24
N HIS A 161 9.06 3.55 7.36
CA HIS A 161 10.44 3.99 7.28
C HIS A 161 10.95 4.50 8.64
N PRO A 162 12.20 4.16 9.07
CA PRO A 162 12.70 4.54 10.40
C PRO A 162 12.60 6.04 10.72
N ASP A 163 12.92 6.91 9.78
CA ASP A 163 12.80 8.37 9.97
C ASP A 163 11.35 8.83 10.15
N LEU A 164 10.38 8.10 9.60
CA LEU A 164 8.96 8.36 9.85
C LEU A 164 8.51 7.82 11.19
N VAL A 165 9.14 6.76 11.70
CA VAL A 165 8.95 6.35 13.11
C VAL A 165 9.48 7.44 14.04
N GLU A 166 10.65 8.01 13.75
CA GLU A 166 11.22 9.13 14.51
C GLU A 166 10.29 10.35 14.46
N LEU A 167 9.88 10.78 13.25
CA LEU A 167 8.92 11.87 13.05
C LEU A 167 7.63 11.64 13.84
N LYS A 168 7.02 10.46 13.72
CA LYS A 168 5.79 10.13 14.44
C LYS A 168 5.95 10.30 15.95
N ASN A 169 7.11 9.94 16.49
CA ASN A 169 7.37 9.97 17.93
C ASN A 169 7.77 11.36 18.44
N SER A 170 8.17 12.28 17.55
CA SER A 170 8.49 13.66 17.92
C SER A 170 7.27 14.59 17.93
N LEU A 171 6.16 14.20 17.31
CA LEU A 171 4.94 15.01 17.23
C LEU A 171 4.16 14.95 18.54
N ASP A 172 3.76 16.11 19.07
CA ASP A 172 2.86 16.21 20.22
C ASP A 172 1.38 16.08 19.78
N LEU A 173 1.02 14.86 19.40
CA LEU A 173 -0.32 14.55 18.86
C LEU A 173 -1.44 14.74 19.87
N GLU A 174 -1.15 14.73 21.17
CA GLU A 174 -2.14 14.97 22.23
C GLU A 174 -2.58 16.44 22.25
N GLN A 175 -1.74 17.37 21.80
CA GLN A 175 -2.07 18.79 21.67
C GLN A 175 -2.83 19.13 20.38
N MET A 176 -2.79 18.25 19.37
CA MET A 176 -3.49 18.42 18.08
C MET A 176 -4.98 18.06 18.19
N THR A 177 -5.73 18.86 18.95
CA THR A 177 -7.17 18.66 19.12
C THR A 177 -7.89 18.71 17.77
N GLY A 178 -8.71 17.70 17.48
CA GLY A 178 -9.45 17.60 16.21
C GLY A 178 -8.72 16.82 15.11
N LEU A 179 -7.49 16.32 15.33
CA LEU A 179 -6.79 15.48 14.35
C LEU A 179 -7.59 14.20 14.05
N GLN A 180 -7.86 13.94 12.76
CA GLN A 180 -8.55 12.74 12.29
C GLN A 180 -7.61 11.79 11.55
N ILE A 181 -6.77 12.34 10.68
CA ILE A 181 -5.85 11.58 9.83
C ILE A 181 -4.52 12.30 9.79
N ILE A 182 -3.44 11.54 9.83
CA ILE A 182 -2.09 12.02 9.56
C ILE A 182 -1.43 11.13 8.52
N THR A 183 -0.87 11.73 7.48
CA THR A 183 -0.01 11.05 6.53
C THR A 183 1.43 11.48 6.77
N LEU A 184 2.29 10.50 6.99
CA LEU A 184 3.73 10.70 7.17
C LEU A 184 4.45 10.35 5.88
N GLN A 185 5.31 11.25 5.41
CA GLN A 185 6.07 11.08 4.18
C GLN A 185 7.54 11.44 4.39
N ILE A 186 8.44 10.62 3.84
CA ILE A 186 9.85 10.95 3.72
C ILE A 186 10.24 10.88 2.26
N ASP A 187 10.97 11.87 1.81
CA ASP A 187 11.43 11.95 0.44
C ASP A 187 12.79 11.27 0.24
N SER A 188 13.30 11.26 -0.99
CA SER A 188 14.58 10.60 -1.30
C SER A 188 15.81 11.42 -0.91
N LEU A 189 15.63 12.66 -0.44
CA LEU A 189 16.69 13.52 0.10
C LEU A 189 16.76 13.45 1.63
N GLY A 190 15.77 12.81 2.28
CA GLY A 190 15.68 12.65 3.73
C GLY A 190 14.78 13.70 4.38
N ASP A 191 14.11 14.55 3.59
CA ASP A 191 13.18 15.56 4.08
C ASP A 191 11.86 14.90 4.48
N ARG A 192 11.32 15.35 5.62
CA ARG A 192 10.22 14.70 6.34
C ARG A 192 8.99 15.59 6.28
N MET A 193 7.83 15.01 6.06
CA MET A 193 6.57 15.73 5.94
C MET A 193 5.45 15.05 6.73
N ALA A 194 4.65 15.87 7.41
CA ALA A 194 3.36 15.46 7.96
C ALA A 194 2.22 16.19 7.22
N LEU A 195 1.26 15.44 6.69
CA LEU A 195 0.02 15.96 6.12
C LEU A 195 -1.13 15.64 7.06
N LEU A 196 -1.79 16.66 7.56
CA LEU A 196 -2.84 16.56 8.57
C LEU A 196 -4.22 16.66 7.90
N ARG A 197 -5.19 15.90 8.39
CA ARG A 197 -6.62 16.20 8.20
C ARG A 197 -7.24 16.34 9.57
N MET A 198 -7.83 17.49 9.80
CA MET A 198 -8.46 17.88 11.05
C MET A 198 -9.99 17.75 10.90
N ASP A 199 -10.74 17.82 12.00
CA ASP A 199 -12.20 17.82 12.02
C ASP A 199 -12.83 19.17 11.63
N ASN A 200 -11.98 20.18 11.44
CA ASN A 200 -12.27 21.50 10.92
C ASN A 200 -11.02 22.03 10.19
N ASP A 201 -11.12 23.10 9.39
CA ASP A 201 -9.99 23.65 8.63
C ASP A 201 -9.03 24.55 9.45
N GLU A 202 -9.09 24.54 10.79
CA GLU A 202 -8.16 25.30 11.62
C GLU A 202 -6.82 24.57 11.78
N ALA A 203 -5.72 25.32 11.60
CA ALA A 203 -4.39 24.80 11.81
C ALA A 203 -4.16 24.49 13.30
N PRO A 204 -3.62 23.32 13.65
CA PRO A 204 -3.29 23.01 15.04
C PRO A 204 -2.12 23.87 15.53
N GLU A 205 -1.92 23.92 16.85
CA GLU A 205 -0.69 24.47 17.41
C GLU A 205 0.49 23.58 17.00
N LEU A 206 1.53 24.19 16.42
CA LEU A 206 2.64 23.48 15.81
C LEU A 206 3.86 23.51 16.73
N HIS A 207 4.20 22.36 17.29
CA HIS A 207 5.43 22.14 18.03
C HIS A 207 6.22 21.02 17.37
N SER A 208 7.43 21.33 16.92
CA SER A 208 8.37 20.35 16.40
C SER A 208 9.77 20.61 16.95
N ASP A 209 10.38 19.55 17.47
CA ASP A 209 11.78 19.54 17.90
C ASP A 209 12.77 19.18 16.78
N MET A 210 12.26 18.96 15.55
CA MET A 210 13.06 18.55 14.40
C MET A 210 12.63 19.23 13.09
N PRO A 211 13.55 19.41 12.12
CA PRO A 211 13.19 19.94 10.80
C PRO A 211 12.18 19.02 10.10
N MET A 212 11.06 19.60 9.65
CA MET A 212 10.04 18.94 8.87
C MET A 212 9.19 19.95 8.10
N SER A 213 8.50 19.47 7.08
CA SER A 213 7.39 20.15 6.42
C SER A 213 6.06 19.70 7.03
N MET A 214 5.10 20.61 7.10
CA MET A 214 3.76 20.26 7.57
C MET A 214 2.70 20.99 6.77
N ASN A 215 1.72 20.21 6.34
CA ASN A 215 0.67 20.65 5.45
C ASN A 215 -0.68 20.18 6.03
N LEU A 216 -1.75 20.94 5.77
CA LEU A 216 -3.12 20.59 6.10
C LEU A 216 -3.85 20.22 4.81
N LEU A 217 -4.65 19.17 4.81
CA LEU A 217 -5.54 18.81 3.73
C LEU A 217 -6.96 19.27 4.08
N ASN A 218 -7.49 20.25 3.36
CA ASN A 218 -8.82 20.81 3.63
C ASN A 218 -9.95 19.84 3.20
N GLU A 219 -11.21 20.26 3.39
CA GLU A 219 -12.39 19.47 3.00
C GLU A 219 -12.48 19.13 1.50
N ASN A 220 -11.78 19.87 0.64
CA ASN A 220 -11.74 19.66 -0.81
C ASN A 220 -10.51 18.88 -1.29
N ASP A 221 -9.74 18.28 -0.37
CA ASP A 221 -8.48 17.61 -0.67
C ASP A 221 -7.40 18.54 -1.25
N GLU A 222 -7.46 19.83 -0.93
CA GLU A 222 -6.43 20.80 -1.31
C GLU A 222 -5.41 20.95 -0.17
N PRO A 223 -4.10 20.87 -0.48
CA PRO A 223 -3.06 21.00 0.51
C PRO A 223 -2.76 22.49 0.80
N ILE A 224 -2.81 22.85 2.08
CA ILE A 224 -2.46 24.15 2.63
C ILE A 224 -1.11 24.02 3.34
N ASN A 225 -0.13 24.81 2.90
CA ASN A 225 1.18 24.83 3.54
C ASN A 225 1.11 25.52 4.90
N LEU A 226 1.46 24.80 5.96
CA LEU A 226 1.58 25.36 7.31
C LEU A 226 3.03 25.73 7.62
N MET A 227 3.98 24.89 7.21
CA MET A 227 5.41 25.14 7.34
C MET A 227 6.23 24.26 6.39
N GLY A 228 7.45 24.70 6.09
CA GLY A 228 8.37 23.98 5.21
C GLY A 228 7.84 23.91 3.78
N ASP A 229 8.14 22.82 3.08
CA ASP A 229 7.77 22.63 1.69
C ASP A 229 6.38 21.98 1.52
N LEU A 230 5.71 22.35 0.44
CA LEU A 230 4.42 21.77 0.04
C LEU A 230 4.59 20.47 -0.76
N TYR A 231 5.81 20.08 -1.09
CA TYR A 231 6.10 18.90 -1.91
C TYR A 231 7.30 18.12 -1.36
N ALA A 232 7.39 16.85 -1.77
CA ALA A 232 8.50 15.94 -1.54
C ALA A 232 9.26 15.70 -2.85
N THR A 233 10.56 15.40 -2.78
CA THR A 233 11.36 14.99 -3.94
C THR A 233 11.63 13.49 -3.90
N ILE A 234 11.05 12.73 -4.83
CA ILE A 234 11.26 11.28 -4.94
C ILE A 234 12.21 10.95 -6.07
N GLN A 235 13.25 10.17 -5.79
CA GLN A 235 14.21 9.68 -6.78
C GLN A 235 13.75 8.33 -7.34
N ALA A 236 13.67 8.23 -8.66
CA ALA A 236 13.41 6.97 -9.36
C ALA A 236 14.15 6.99 -10.70
N GLY A 237 14.78 5.88 -11.09
CA GLY A 237 15.47 5.75 -12.38
C GLY A 237 16.52 6.84 -12.66
N GLY A 238 17.12 7.43 -11.62
CA GLY A 238 18.06 8.55 -11.73
C GLY A 238 17.43 9.92 -12.03
N ARG A 239 16.10 10.04 -11.97
CA ARG A 239 15.35 11.31 -12.07
C ARG A 239 14.73 11.67 -10.72
N ALA A 240 14.66 12.97 -10.46
CA ALA A 240 13.93 13.54 -9.34
C ALA A 240 12.50 13.88 -9.78
N PHE A 241 11.52 13.48 -8.98
CA PHE A 241 10.10 13.79 -9.16
C PHE A 241 9.62 14.62 -7.99
N ARG A 242 9.12 15.82 -8.29
CA ARG A 242 8.33 16.62 -7.37
C ARG A 242 6.98 15.93 -7.16
N VAL A 243 6.57 15.80 -5.89
CA VAL A 243 5.29 15.22 -5.49
C VAL A 243 4.67 16.12 -4.42
N THR A 244 3.62 16.83 -4.79
CA THR A 244 2.86 17.72 -3.92
C THR A 244 2.19 16.93 -2.80
N ALA A 245 2.11 17.53 -1.61
CA ALA A 245 1.45 16.94 -0.46
C ALA A 245 0.00 16.59 -0.82
N GLY A 246 -0.41 15.35 -0.54
CA GLY A 246 -1.74 14.85 -0.87
C GLY A 246 -1.82 14.11 -2.21
N SER A 247 -0.94 14.42 -3.17
CA SER A 247 -0.85 13.65 -4.41
C SER A 247 -0.31 12.24 -4.15
N PHE A 248 -0.84 11.28 -4.89
CA PHE A 248 -0.44 9.89 -4.74
C PHE A 248 0.98 9.66 -5.26
N PHE A 249 1.79 8.97 -4.47
CA PHE A 249 3.03 8.36 -4.94
C PHE A 249 3.23 6.99 -4.30
N ARG A 250 4.00 6.14 -4.96
CA ARG A 250 4.19 4.75 -4.55
C ARG A 250 5.01 4.69 -3.25
N PRO A 251 4.55 3.97 -2.20
CA PRO A 251 5.18 4.00 -0.88
C PRO A 251 6.51 3.24 -0.81
N ASN A 252 6.74 2.26 -1.68
CA ASN A 252 7.98 1.47 -1.70
C ASN A 252 8.94 2.01 -2.77
N VAL A 253 9.75 3.00 -2.40
CA VAL A 253 10.73 3.63 -3.29
C VAL A 253 11.76 2.62 -3.81
N SER A 254 12.11 1.60 -3.02
CA SER A 254 13.10 0.56 -3.41
C SER A 254 12.65 -0.35 -4.56
N GLN A 255 11.38 -0.27 -4.98
CA GLN A 255 10.82 -1.05 -6.08
C GLN A 255 10.61 -0.24 -7.37
N LEU A 256 10.78 1.09 -7.34
CA LEU A 256 10.45 1.94 -8.48
C LEU A 256 11.27 1.59 -9.71
N ASP A 257 12.57 1.39 -9.55
CA ASP A 257 13.48 1.08 -10.67
C ASP A 257 13.12 -0.25 -11.35
N HIS A 258 12.76 -1.28 -10.56
CA HIS A 258 12.28 -2.55 -11.10
C HIS A 258 10.96 -2.35 -11.87
N LEU A 259 10.01 -1.61 -11.30
CA LEU A 259 8.72 -1.36 -11.94
C LEU A 259 8.88 -0.57 -13.25
N ILE A 260 9.73 0.46 -13.27
CA ILE A 260 10.05 1.24 -14.46
C ILE A 260 10.68 0.33 -15.52
N ALA A 261 11.68 -0.47 -15.16
CA ALA A 261 12.34 -1.37 -16.09
C ALA A 261 11.37 -2.37 -16.74
N GLU A 262 10.49 -2.97 -15.94
CA GLU A 262 9.50 -3.94 -16.43
C GLU A 262 8.48 -3.32 -17.38
N VAL A 263 7.99 -2.11 -17.09
CA VAL A 263 7.07 -1.39 -17.98
C VAL A 263 7.74 -1.05 -19.31
N LEU A 264 8.96 -0.51 -19.28
CA LEU A 264 9.68 -0.15 -20.51
C LEU A 264 10.02 -1.39 -21.34
N GLN A 265 10.43 -2.48 -20.70
CA GLN A 265 10.69 -3.75 -21.38
C GLN A 265 9.43 -4.30 -22.04
N GLY A 266 8.28 -4.25 -21.35
CA GLY A 266 7.00 -4.72 -21.87
C GLY A 266 6.50 -3.90 -23.06
N LEU A 267 6.74 -2.59 -23.05
CA LEU A 267 6.38 -1.69 -24.16
C LEU A 267 7.29 -1.85 -25.38
N ALA A 268 8.56 -2.24 -25.17
CA ALA A 268 9.55 -2.49 -26.23
C ALA A 268 9.62 -1.37 -27.29
N LEU A 269 9.60 -0.11 -26.83
CA LEU A 269 9.52 1.07 -27.69
C LEU A 269 10.76 1.19 -28.61
N THR A 270 10.54 1.66 -29.84
CA THR A 270 11.57 1.76 -30.89
C THR A 270 11.85 3.20 -31.33
N GLY A 271 11.22 4.19 -30.67
CA GLY A 271 11.31 5.61 -31.00
C GLY A 271 10.27 6.08 -32.03
N ARG A 272 9.33 5.23 -32.44
CA ARG A 272 8.34 5.55 -33.49
C ARG A 272 6.90 5.62 -32.97
N GLU A 273 6.68 4.99 -31.83
CA GLU A 273 5.38 4.80 -31.21
C GLU A 273 4.87 6.10 -30.59
N SER A 274 3.55 6.24 -30.55
CA SER A 274 2.88 7.22 -29.70
C SER A 274 2.26 6.48 -28.52
N VAL A 275 2.59 6.91 -27.31
CA VAL A 275 2.18 6.23 -26.08
C VAL A 275 1.16 7.09 -25.36
N LEU A 276 0.11 6.46 -24.83
CA LEU A 276 -0.87 7.08 -23.96
C LEU A 276 -0.66 6.57 -22.54
N ASP A 277 -0.24 7.46 -21.63
CA ASP A 277 -0.04 7.19 -20.20
C ASP A 277 -1.30 7.64 -19.44
N LEU A 278 -2.10 6.69 -18.97
CA LEU A 278 -3.37 6.95 -18.29
C LEU A 278 -3.20 6.79 -16.78
N PHE A 279 -3.83 7.68 -16.01
CA PHE A 279 -3.62 7.76 -14.56
C PHE A 279 -2.13 7.99 -14.24
N ALA A 280 -1.53 8.90 -15.02
CA ALA A 280 -0.09 9.09 -15.08
C ALA A 280 0.51 9.73 -13.82
N GLY A 281 -0.34 10.31 -12.96
CA GLY A 281 0.04 11.06 -11.77
C GLY A 281 1.08 12.12 -12.11
N VAL A 282 2.15 12.16 -11.33
CA VAL A 282 3.27 13.12 -11.50
C VAL A 282 4.17 12.83 -12.72
N GLY A 283 3.77 11.91 -13.60
CA GLY A 283 4.47 11.64 -14.86
C GLY A 283 5.62 10.64 -14.77
N MET A 284 5.64 9.77 -13.75
CA MET A 284 6.78 8.87 -13.50
C MET A 284 7.11 7.97 -14.69
N PHE A 285 6.14 7.31 -15.31
CA PHE A 285 6.41 6.45 -16.47
C PHE A 285 6.65 7.27 -17.74
N SER A 286 5.87 8.33 -17.95
CA SER A 286 6.05 9.28 -19.05
C SER A 286 7.50 9.76 -19.18
N ALA A 287 8.15 10.09 -18.05
CA ALA A 287 9.56 10.45 -17.99
C ALA A 287 10.54 9.43 -18.61
N PHE A 288 10.23 8.14 -18.58
CA PHE A 288 11.10 7.09 -19.11
C PHE A 288 10.66 6.55 -20.46
N MET A 289 9.38 6.71 -20.80
CA MET A 289 8.85 6.37 -22.12
C MET A 289 9.22 7.43 -23.16
N ALA A 290 9.19 8.71 -22.78
CA ALA A 290 9.42 9.82 -23.70
C ALA A 290 10.75 9.72 -24.48
N PRO A 291 11.91 9.44 -23.85
CA PRO A 291 13.17 9.27 -24.58
C PRO A 291 13.19 8.12 -25.60
N GLN A 292 12.23 7.20 -25.53
CA GLN A 292 12.14 6.00 -26.36
C GLN A 292 10.89 5.98 -27.25
N ALA A 293 10.05 7.03 -27.21
CA ALA A 293 8.84 7.15 -28.01
C ALA A 293 8.93 8.35 -28.96
N ARG A 294 8.03 8.41 -29.94
CA ARG A 294 7.87 9.59 -30.81
C ARG A 294 7.08 10.70 -30.10
N LEU A 295 6.09 10.31 -29.30
CA LEU A 295 5.19 11.18 -28.56
C LEU A 295 4.67 10.41 -27.35
N VAL A 296 4.60 11.06 -26.20
CA VAL A 296 3.87 10.56 -25.03
C VAL A 296 2.76 11.55 -24.74
N THR A 297 1.52 11.07 -24.62
CA THR A 297 0.40 11.85 -24.10
C THR A 297 0.06 11.28 -22.73
N MET A 298 0.10 12.10 -21.69
CA MET A 298 -0.27 11.69 -20.34
C MET A 298 -1.57 12.36 -19.89
N ILE A 299 -2.40 11.60 -19.17
CA ILE A 299 -3.68 12.07 -18.66
C ILE A 299 -3.80 11.72 -17.17
N ASP A 300 -4.10 12.72 -16.36
CA ASP A 300 -4.48 12.54 -14.96
C ASP A 300 -5.54 13.56 -14.53
N ALA A 301 -6.31 13.21 -13.50
CA ALA A 301 -7.40 14.03 -12.98
C ALA A 301 -6.98 14.87 -11.77
N ASP A 302 -5.85 14.56 -11.12
CA ASP A 302 -5.33 15.34 -9.99
C ASP A 302 -4.57 16.58 -10.50
N PRO A 303 -5.07 17.81 -10.29
CA PRO A 303 -4.42 19.02 -10.76
C PRO A 303 -3.04 19.25 -10.11
N TYR A 304 -2.81 18.77 -8.88
CA TYR A 304 -1.51 18.87 -8.22
C TYR A 304 -0.49 17.94 -8.86
N ALA A 305 -0.91 16.72 -9.20
CA ALA A 305 -0.09 15.78 -9.94
C ALA A 305 0.24 16.28 -11.36
N ILE A 306 -0.71 16.93 -12.04
CA ILE A 306 -0.48 17.56 -13.35
C ILE A 306 0.52 18.71 -13.25
N ASN A 307 0.36 19.62 -12.29
CA ASN A 307 1.31 20.71 -12.06
C ASN A 307 2.71 20.18 -11.71
N ASP A 308 2.81 19.05 -11.00
CA ASP A 308 4.08 18.35 -10.77
C ASP A 308 4.65 17.74 -12.04
N ALA A 309 3.81 17.12 -12.89
CA ALA A 309 4.23 16.57 -14.16
C ALA A 309 4.83 17.66 -15.07
N GLU A 310 4.24 18.86 -15.14
CA GLU A 310 4.80 19.99 -15.90
C GLU A 310 6.23 20.38 -15.45
N VAL A 311 6.56 20.18 -14.18
CA VAL A 311 7.91 20.43 -13.64
C VAL A 311 8.83 19.23 -13.82
N ASN A 312 8.31 18.02 -13.66
CA ASN A 312 9.06 16.77 -13.76
C ASN A 312 9.43 16.40 -15.20
N LEU A 313 8.62 16.87 -16.16
CA LEU A 313 8.67 16.52 -17.58
C LEU A 313 8.95 17.76 -18.44
N PRO A 314 10.18 18.31 -18.43
CA PRO A 314 10.53 19.47 -19.24
C PRO A 314 10.61 19.18 -20.75
N GLU A 315 10.41 17.93 -21.20
CA GLU A 315 10.57 17.52 -22.60
C GLU A 315 9.43 17.99 -23.52
N GLU A 316 9.78 18.56 -24.68
CA GLU A 316 8.81 19.12 -25.64
C GLU A 316 7.92 18.10 -26.36
N HIS A 317 8.22 16.80 -26.29
CA HIS A 317 7.44 15.73 -26.95
C HIS A 317 6.55 14.96 -25.98
N ILE A 318 6.16 15.60 -24.88
CA ILE A 318 5.18 15.10 -23.92
C ILE A 318 3.98 16.06 -23.93
N GLU A 319 2.80 15.53 -24.24
CA GLU A 319 1.53 16.23 -24.09
C GLU A 319 0.94 15.90 -22.72
N ILE A 320 0.70 16.92 -21.89
CA ILE A 320 0.12 16.78 -20.55
C ILE A 320 -1.33 17.26 -20.61
N ILE A 321 -2.27 16.41 -20.17
CA ILE A 321 -3.71 16.70 -20.17
C ILE A 321 -4.27 16.48 -18.77
N GLU A 322 -4.85 17.52 -18.18
CA GLU A 322 -5.70 17.40 -17.01
C GLU A 322 -7.10 16.91 -17.44
N GLY A 323 -7.53 15.76 -16.95
CA GLY A 323 -8.83 15.21 -17.32
C GLY A 323 -9.13 13.83 -16.72
N LEU A 324 -10.41 13.47 -16.76
CA LEU A 324 -10.87 12.14 -16.37
C LEU A 324 -10.56 11.11 -17.48
N VAL A 325 -10.22 9.89 -17.05
CA VAL A 325 -9.96 8.72 -17.90
C VAL A 325 -11.09 7.71 -17.78
#